data_AF-A0A7S3XJB5-F1
#
_entry.id   AF-A0A7S3XJB5-F1
#
_cell.length_a   1.000
_cell.length_b   1.000
_cell.length_c   1.000
_cell.angle_alpha   90.00
_cell.angle_beta   90.00
_cell.angle_gamma   90.00
#
_symmetry.space_group_name_H-M   'P 1'
#
loop_
_entity.id
_entity.type
_entity.pdbx_description
1 polymer ?
#
loop_
_entity_poly.entity_id
_entity_poly.type
_entity_poly.pdbx_seq_one_letter_code
_entity_poly.pdbx_strand_id
1 'polypeptide(L)'
;EIVLDPWTCVPKKNEKYAKEAVELKMNNRAGTSLSPDFKRFPNVEVLWVNNNRLQSFTHLDTNFRIQHVYVQDNCLVSLTGLHALKFLRTLLAAGNQLRNLQKQIDVLCKFAFLTKLDLSGNPCSEEPDYRLRVLYHLPQLELHDRQAVKDSELTQANLVVPNLDEVSKPKPQWDPKPQGLLKNMS
;
A
#
# COMPACT_ATOMS: atom_id res chain seq x y z
N GLU A 1 -11.27 23.05 -4.17
CA GLU A 1 -10.83 21.64 -4.14
C GLU A 1 -11.44 20.93 -5.34
N ILE A 2 -10.68 20.13 -6.11
CA ILE A 2 -11.24 19.41 -7.27
C ILE A 2 -11.56 17.98 -6.83
N VAL A 3 -12.83 17.61 -6.92
CA VAL A 3 -13.32 16.29 -6.53
C VAL A 3 -13.44 15.39 -7.76
N LEU A 4 -12.88 14.18 -7.67
CA LEU A 4 -13.06 13.15 -8.69
C LEU A 4 -14.43 12.48 -8.52
N ASP A 5 -15.39 12.96 -9.30
CA ASP A 5 -16.77 12.47 -9.29
C ASP A 5 -16.95 11.33 -10.31
N PRO A 6 -17.30 10.09 -9.87
CA PRO A 6 -17.50 8.95 -10.76
C PRO A 6 -18.64 9.17 -11.78
N TRP A 7 -19.60 10.05 -11.50
CA TRP A 7 -20.67 10.39 -12.45
C TRP A 7 -20.18 11.06 -13.73
N THR A 8 -18.96 11.61 -13.73
CA THR A 8 -18.31 12.17 -14.92
C THR A 8 -17.79 11.10 -15.89
N CYS A 9 -17.77 9.83 -15.48
CA CYS A 9 -17.31 8.71 -16.31
C CYS A 9 -18.45 8.00 -17.06
N VAL A 10 -19.71 8.31 -16.75
CA VAL A 10 -20.87 7.64 -17.33
C VAL A 10 -21.66 8.56 -18.27
N PRO A 11 -22.29 8.01 -19.34
CA PRO A 11 -23.04 8.82 -20.31
C PRO A 11 -24.25 9.55 -19.72
N LYS A 12 -24.93 8.92 -18.76
CA LYS A 12 -26.09 9.50 -18.07
C LYS A 12 -25.94 9.30 -16.57
N LYS A 13 -26.24 10.34 -15.81
CA LYS A 13 -26.15 10.34 -14.35
C LYS A 13 -27.38 9.70 -13.72
N ASN A 14 -27.52 8.38 -13.84
CA ASN A 14 -28.59 7.62 -13.22
C ASN A 14 -28.12 6.24 -12.71
N GLU A 15 -28.96 5.58 -11.91
CA GLU A 15 -28.58 4.32 -11.27
C GLU A 15 -28.24 3.19 -12.23
N LYS A 16 -28.90 3.13 -13.39
CA LYS A 16 -28.66 2.08 -14.37
C LYS A 16 -27.19 2.12 -14.82
N TYR A 17 -26.73 3.29 -15.27
CA TYR A 17 -25.34 3.44 -15.74
C TYR A 17 -24.32 3.30 -14.60
N ALA A 18 -24.65 3.73 -13.38
CA ALA A 18 -23.73 3.56 -12.25
C ALA A 18 -23.56 2.09 -11.84
N LYS A 19 -24.64 1.29 -11.91
CA LYS A 19 -24.60 -0.16 -11.64
C LYS A 19 -23.95 -0.96 -12.78
N GLU A 20 -24.02 -0.47 -14.01
CA GLU A 20 -23.37 -1.10 -15.18
C GLU A 20 -21.88 -0.71 -15.32
N ALA A 21 -21.43 0.34 -14.65
CA ALA A 21 -20.04 0.80 -14.74
C ALA A 21 -19.09 -0.16 -14.01
N VAL A 22 -18.20 -0.80 -14.79
CA VAL A 22 -17.14 -1.69 -14.29
C VAL A 22 -15.78 -0.97 -14.24
N GLU A 23 -15.57 0.02 -15.10
CA GLU A 23 -14.31 0.76 -15.21
C GLU A 23 -14.57 2.27 -15.14
N LEU A 24 -13.83 2.98 -14.29
CA LEU A 24 -13.90 4.44 -14.13
C LEU A 24 -12.56 5.08 -14.45
N LYS A 25 -12.57 6.10 -15.33
CA LYS A 25 -11.36 6.79 -15.82
C LYS A 25 -11.40 8.28 -15.49
N MET A 26 -10.54 8.70 -14.57
CA MET A 26 -10.48 10.07 -14.05
C MET A 26 -9.05 10.62 -13.96
N ASN A 27 -8.18 10.20 -14.88
CA ASN A 27 -6.79 10.67 -14.96
C ASN A 27 -6.69 12.15 -15.35
N ASN A 28 -5.63 12.83 -14.93
CA ASN A 28 -5.27 14.19 -15.38
C ASN A 28 -6.32 15.28 -15.06
N ARG A 29 -6.92 15.24 -13.88
CA ARG A 29 -7.99 16.18 -13.49
C ARG A 29 -7.58 17.12 -12.36
N ALA A 30 -6.33 17.03 -11.90
CA ALA A 30 -5.85 17.75 -10.72
C ALA A 30 -6.72 17.52 -9.47
N GLY A 31 -7.41 16.37 -9.40
CA GLY A 31 -8.30 16.03 -8.30
C GLY A 31 -7.55 15.76 -7.01
N THR A 32 -8.06 16.24 -5.89
CA THR A 32 -7.43 16.14 -4.56
C THR A 32 -8.17 15.17 -3.64
N SER A 33 -9.42 14.83 -3.96
CA SER A 33 -10.25 13.87 -3.22
C SER A 33 -11.20 13.10 -4.14
N LEU A 34 -11.72 11.97 -3.65
CA LEU A 34 -12.78 11.20 -4.30
C LEU A 34 -14.15 11.67 -3.82
N SER A 35 -15.16 11.59 -4.68
CA SER A 35 -16.55 11.91 -4.30
C SER A 35 -17.15 10.85 -3.37
N PRO A 36 -18.05 11.22 -2.43
CA PRO A 36 -18.87 10.25 -1.68
C PRO A 36 -19.82 9.42 -2.55
N ASP A 37 -20.02 9.80 -3.82
CA ASP A 37 -20.89 9.09 -4.75
C ASP A 37 -20.34 7.75 -5.25
N PHE A 38 -19.09 7.39 -4.93
CA PHE A 38 -18.54 6.06 -5.23
C PHE A 38 -19.42 4.91 -4.70
N LYS A 39 -20.17 5.15 -3.61
CA LYS A 39 -21.17 4.20 -3.09
C LYS A 39 -22.30 3.84 -4.06
N ARG A 40 -22.54 4.67 -5.09
CA ARG A 40 -23.55 4.43 -6.13
C ARG A 40 -23.03 3.56 -7.28
N PHE A 41 -21.73 3.26 -7.29
CA PHE A 41 -21.02 2.50 -8.32
C PHE A 41 -20.53 1.16 -7.75
N PRO A 42 -21.44 0.26 -7.32
CA PRO A 42 -21.08 -0.92 -6.54
C PRO A 42 -20.30 -1.99 -7.33
N ASN A 43 -20.35 -1.95 -8.66
CA ASN A 43 -19.79 -2.98 -9.55
C ASN A 43 -18.48 -2.58 -10.22
N VAL A 44 -17.85 -1.49 -9.75
CA VAL A 44 -16.56 -1.06 -10.29
C VAL A 44 -15.48 -2.05 -9.90
N GLU A 45 -14.72 -2.48 -10.89
CA GLU A 45 -13.58 -3.39 -10.76
C GLU A 45 -12.25 -2.68 -11.09
N VAL A 46 -12.30 -1.63 -11.92
CA VAL A 46 -11.11 -0.93 -12.41
C VAL A 46 -11.23 0.58 -12.18
N LEU A 47 -10.24 1.16 -11.49
CA LEU A 47 -10.18 2.59 -11.18
C LEU A 47 -8.88 3.21 -11.69
N TRP A 48 -9.00 4.19 -12.58
CA TRP A 48 -7.89 5.00 -13.07
C TRP A 48 -7.97 6.42 -12.55
N VAL A 49 -7.00 6.81 -11.73
CA VAL A 49 -6.89 8.14 -11.12
C VAL A 49 -5.46 8.69 -11.19
N ASN A 50 -4.70 8.27 -12.21
CA ASN A 50 -3.32 8.71 -12.46
C ASN A 50 -3.24 10.23 -12.66
N ASN A 51 -2.07 10.80 -12.34
CA ASN A 51 -1.77 12.21 -12.62
C ASN A 51 -2.83 13.15 -12.00
N ASN A 52 -3.07 12.97 -10.71
CA ASN A 52 -3.94 13.81 -9.90
C ASN A 52 -3.15 14.33 -8.68
N ARG A 53 -3.82 14.81 -7.64
CA ARG A 53 -3.23 15.37 -6.43
C ARG A 53 -3.83 14.70 -5.18
N LEU A 54 -4.25 13.44 -5.31
CA LEU A 54 -4.83 12.68 -4.21
C LEU A 54 -3.78 12.49 -3.12
N GLN A 55 -4.13 12.82 -1.88
CA GLN A 55 -3.27 12.58 -0.70
C GLN A 55 -3.68 11.34 0.08
N SER A 56 -4.93 10.93 -0.06
CA SER A 56 -5.50 9.73 0.55
C SER A 56 -6.65 9.19 -0.30
N PHE A 57 -7.05 7.95 -0.01
CA PHE A 57 -8.31 7.40 -0.48
C PHE A 57 -9.37 7.53 0.60
N THR A 58 -10.53 8.04 0.22
CA THR A 58 -11.74 8.10 1.06
C THR A 58 -12.93 7.67 0.22
N HIS A 59 -14.04 7.29 0.87
CA HIS A 59 -15.32 6.97 0.23
C HIS A 59 -15.34 5.73 -0.68
N LEU A 60 -14.38 4.82 -0.52
CA LEU A 60 -14.33 3.53 -1.23
C LEU A 60 -14.83 2.35 -0.39
N ASP A 61 -15.45 2.62 0.77
CA ASP A 61 -15.81 1.60 1.77
C ASP A 61 -16.74 0.51 1.22
N THR A 62 -17.57 0.86 0.23
CA THR A 62 -18.53 -0.05 -0.42
C THR A 62 -18.01 -0.69 -1.70
N ASN A 63 -16.88 -0.23 -2.23
CA ASN A 63 -16.36 -0.63 -3.54
C ASN A 63 -15.41 -1.83 -3.44
N PHE A 64 -15.76 -2.82 -2.61
CA PHE A 64 -14.92 -3.98 -2.32
C PHE A 64 -14.57 -4.81 -3.56
N ARG A 65 -15.36 -4.71 -4.64
CA ARG A 65 -15.15 -5.39 -5.92
C ARG A 65 -13.99 -4.85 -6.75
N ILE A 66 -13.42 -3.69 -6.41
CA ILE A 66 -12.27 -3.14 -7.13
C ILE A 66 -11.09 -4.11 -7.07
N GLN A 67 -10.58 -4.49 -8.24
CA GLN A 67 -9.46 -5.41 -8.42
C GLN A 67 -8.21 -4.68 -8.95
N HIS A 68 -8.39 -3.57 -9.68
CA HIS A 68 -7.29 -2.85 -10.32
C HIS A 68 -7.36 -1.36 -10.00
N VAL A 69 -6.32 -0.85 -9.33
CA VAL A 69 -6.18 0.58 -9.01
C VAL A 69 -4.90 1.10 -9.65
N TYR A 70 -5.08 2.14 -10.47
CA TYR A 70 -4.01 2.90 -11.10
C TYR A 70 -4.02 4.31 -10.52
N VAL A 71 -3.03 4.64 -9.71
CA VAL A 71 -2.90 5.90 -8.97
C VAL A 71 -1.47 6.45 -9.05
N GLN A 72 -0.81 6.21 -10.18
CA GLN A 72 0.52 6.78 -10.42
C GLN A 72 0.48 8.30 -10.41
N ASP A 73 1.60 8.92 -10.03
CA ASP A 73 1.81 10.37 -10.11
C ASP A 73 0.71 11.14 -9.35
N ASN A 74 0.62 10.86 -8.04
CA ASN A 74 -0.28 11.51 -7.10
C ASN A 74 0.53 11.97 -5.86
N CYS A 75 -0.15 12.33 -4.78
CA CYS A 75 0.49 12.80 -3.54
C CYS A 75 0.16 11.89 -2.35
N LEU A 76 -0.12 10.60 -2.58
CA LEU A 76 -0.56 9.70 -1.53
C LEU A 76 0.52 9.57 -0.45
N VAL A 77 0.12 9.75 0.81
CA VAL A 77 1.01 9.58 1.97
C VAL A 77 0.74 8.28 2.74
N SER A 78 -0.37 7.62 2.45
CA SER A 78 -0.78 6.37 3.10
C SER A 78 -1.69 5.53 2.20
N LEU A 79 -1.51 4.21 2.25
CA LEU A 79 -2.40 3.25 1.59
C LEU A 79 -3.62 2.84 2.45
N THR A 80 -3.72 3.29 3.71
CA THR A 80 -4.79 2.88 4.64
C THR A 80 -6.21 3.10 4.11
N GLY A 81 -6.41 4.09 3.25
CA GLY A 81 -7.71 4.36 2.61
C GLY A 81 -8.20 3.23 1.67
N LEU A 82 -7.34 2.28 1.29
CA LEU A 82 -7.69 1.14 0.44
C LEU A 82 -8.16 -0.10 1.22
N HIS A 83 -8.29 -0.02 2.54
CA HIS A 83 -8.56 -1.17 3.41
C HIS A 83 -9.82 -2.00 3.05
N ALA A 84 -10.80 -1.39 2.38
CA ALA A 84 -12.04 -2.05 1.93
C ALA A 84 -11.88 -2.89 0.65
N LEU A 85 -10.81 -2.70 -0.13
CA LEU A 85 -10.60 -3.35 -1.42
C LEU A 85 -10.08 -4.78 -1.26
N LYS A 86 -10.90 -5.68 -0.71
CA LYS A 86 -10.49 -7.05 -0.36
C LYS A 86 -10.12 -7.92 -1.56
N PHE A 87 -10.61 -7.59 -2.75
CA PHE A 87 -10.33 -8.30 -4.00
C PHE A 87 -9.26 -7.62 -4.87
N LEU A 88 -8.49 -6.68 -4.30
CA LEU A 88 -7.43 -5.97 -5.01
C LEU A 88 -6.36 -6.95 -5.51
N ARG A 89 -6.10 -6.91 -6.82
CA ARG A 89 -5.11 -7.73 -7.54
C ARG A 89 -3.94 -6.91 -8.07
N THR A 90 -4.21 -5.67 -8.45
CA THR A 90 -3.21 -4.77 -9.02
C THR A 90 -3.29 -3.41 -8.36
N LEU A 91 -2.17 -2.95 -7.81
CA LEU A 91 -2.00 -1.60 -7.30
C LEU A 91 -0.75 -0.99 -7.93
N LEU A 92 -0.94 -0.05 -8.85
CA LEU A 92 0.15 0.75 -9.39
C LEU A 92 0.11 2.13 -8.73
N ALA A 93 1.02 2.37 -7.79
CA ALA A 93 1.10 3.58 -6.97
C ALA A 93 2.48 4.27 -7.07
N ALA A 94 3.17 4.07 -8.19
CA ALA A 94 4.44 4.73 -8.47
C ALA A 94 4.34 6.26 -8.44
N GLY A 95 5.41 6.95 -8.04
CA GLY A 95 5.46 8.41 -8.03
C GLY A 95 4.48 9.07 -7.05
N ASN A 96 4.35 8.50 -5.84
CA ASN A 96 3.57 9.07 -4.74
C ASN A 96 4.50 9.53 -3.59
N GLN A 97 3.94 9.85 -2.42
CA GLN A 97 4.67 10.35 -1.25
C GLN A 97 4.62 9.34 -0.09
N LEU A 98 4.55 8.04 -0.40
CA LEU A 98 4.49 6.98 0.59
C LEU A 98 5.84 6.89 1.31
N ARG A 99 5.79 7.00 2.63
CA ARG A 99 6.93 6.90 3.55
C ARG A 99 6.70 5.76 4.52
N ASN A 100 7.76 5.33 5.19
CA ASN A 100 7.73 4.27 6.18
C ASN A 100 7.20 2.97 5.57
N LEU A 101 8.11 2.18 5.03
CA LEU A 101 7.81 0.93 4.35
C LEU A 101 6.95 0.00 5.22
N GLN A 102 7.27 -0.12 6.51
CA GLN A 102 6.55 -1.02 7.41
C GLN A 102 5.07 -0.65 7.51
N LYS A 103 4.76 0.65 7.66
CA LYS A 103 3.35 1.11 7.70
C LYS A 103 2.59 0.77 6.43
N GLN A 104 3.24 0.84 5.26
CA GLN A 104 2.58 0.47 4.00
C GLN A 104 2.40 -1.04 3.90
N ILE A 105 3.41 -1.82 4.30
CA ILE A 105 3.36 -3.28 4.36
C ILE A 105 2.21 -3.77 5.25
N ASP A 106 2.01 -3.17 6.43
CA ASP A 106 0.94 -3.52 7.37
C ASP A 106 -0.47 -3.35 6.78
N VAL A 107 -0.60 -2.50 5.75
CA VAL A 107 -1.83 -2.37 4.96
C VAL A 107 -1.85 -3.40 3.85
N LEU A 108 -0.76 -3.49 3.07
CA LEU A 108 -0.67 -4.34 1.89
C LEU A 108 -0.86 -5.82 2.21
N CYS A 109 -0.36 -6.30 3.35
CA CYS A 109 -0.46 -7.70 3.78
C CYS A 109 -1.92 -8.17 3.97
N LYS A 110 -2.88 -7.23 4.07
CA LYS A 110 -4.31 -7.52 4.18
C LYS A 110 -4.96 -7.84 2.82
N PHE A 111 -4.27 -7.63 1.71
CA PHE A 111 -4.75 -7.90 0.36
C PHE A 111 -4.28 -9.28 -0.12
N ALA A 112 -5.04 -10.31 0.24
CA ALA A 112 -4.69 -11.71 -0.05
C ALA A 112 -4.56 -12.04 -1.55
N PHE A 113 -5.20 -11.27 -2.43
CA PHE A 113 -5.20 -11.50 -3.89
C PHE A 113 -4.27 -10.56 -4.67
N LEU A 114 -3.50 -9.71 -3.98
CA LEU A 114 -2.63 -8.73 -4.63
C LEU A 114 -1.44 -9.43 -5.28
N THR A 115 -1.39 -9.48 -6.61
CA THR A 115 -0.29 -10.12 -7.36
C THR A 115 0.63 -9.12 -8.05
N LYS A 116 0.17 -7.89 -8.29
CA LYS A 116 0.94 -6.83 -8.98
C LYS A 116 1.00 -5.57 -8.14
N LEU A 117 2.20 -5.17 -7.77
CA LEU A 117 2.47 -3.99 -6.97
C LEU A 117 3.58 -3.14 -7.61
N ASP A 118 3.36 -1.84 -7.72
CA ASP A 118 4.40 -0.87 -8.10
C ASP A 118 4.36 0.31 -7.12
N LEU A 119 5.40 0.42 -6.28
CA LEU A 119 5.63 1.55 -5.37
C LEU A 119 6.87 2.36 -5.77
N SER A 120 7.45 2.11 -6.94
CA SER A 120 8.65 2.81 -7.41
C SER A 120 8.49 4.34 -7.38
N GLY A 121 9.57 5.07 -7.05
CA GLY A 121 9.53 6.53 -6.97
C GLY A 121 8.74 7.07 -5.77
N ASN A 122 8.52 6.26 -4.74
CA ASN A 122 8.05 6.71 -3.42
C ASN A 122 9.23 6.77 -2.44
N PRO A 123 9.25 7.68 -1.45
CA PRO A 123 10.29 7.67 -0.43
C PRO A 123 10.52 6.32 0.28
N CYS A 124 9.48 5.49 0.44
CA CYS A 124 9.61 4.16 1.03
C CYS A 124 10.38 3.14 0.17
N SER A 125 10.48 3.35 -1.16
CA SER A 125 11.22 2.45 -2.05
C SER A 125 12.74 2.59 -1.91
N GLU A 126 13.20 3.65 -1.27
CA GLU A 126 14.62 3.91 -0.99
C GLU A 126 15.07 3.38 0.39
N GLU A 127 14.16 2.76 1.16
CA GLU A 127 14.51 2.17 2.45
C GLU A 127 15.38 0.91 2.29
N PRO A 128 16.27 0.60 3.26
CA PRO A 128 17.12 -0.59 3.20
C PRO A 128 16.32 -1.89 3.05
N ASP A 129 16.86 -2.81 2.24
CA ASP A 129 16.29 -4.13 1.97
C ASP A 129 14.84 -4.09 1.46
N TYR A 130 14.42 -2.96 0.89
CA TYR A 130 13.03 -2.69 0.51
C TYR A 130 12.37 -3.84 -0.25
N ARG A 131 13.02 -4.33 -1.32
CA ARG A 131 12.46 -5.43 -2.12
C ARG A 131 12.33 -6.72 -1.32
N LEU A 132 13.36 -7.09 -0.54
CA LEU A 132 13.30 -8.31 0.28
C LEU A 132 12.23 -8.21 1.37
N ARG A 133 12.10 -7.05 2.02
CA ARG A 133 11.07 -6.81 3.04
C ARG A 133 9.66 -6.89 2.45
N VAL A 134 9.43 -6.28 1.28
CA VAL A 134 8.15 -6.39 0.58
C VAL A 134 7.84 -7.86 0.27
N LEU A 135 8.78 -8.57 -0.36
CA LEU A 135 8.56 -9.96 -0.78
C LEU A 135 8.40 -10.94 0.39
N TYR A 136 9.07 -10.71 1.52
CA TYR A 136 8.89 -11.49 2.74
C TYR A 136 7.46 -11.38 3.29
N HIS A 137 6.90 -10.17 3.31
CA HIS A 137 5.56 -9.93 3.84
C HIS A 137 4.44 -10.15 2.81
N LEU A 138 4.76 -10.14 1.52
CA LEU A 138 3.84 -10.26 0.40
C LEU A 138 4.30 -11.35 -0.58
N PRO A 139 4.42 -12.62 -0.13
CA PRO A 139 4.94 -13.71 -0.96
C PRO A 139 4.03 -14.08 -2.13
N GLN A 140 2.78 -13.60 -2.15
CA GLN A 140 1.82 -13.80 -3.24
C GLN A 140 2.08 -12.91 -4.47
N LEU A 141 3.03 -11.97 -4.40
CA LEU A 141 3.34 -11.07 -5.52
C LEU A 141 4.01 -11.82 -6.67
N GLU A 142 3.49 -11.62 -7.87
CA GLU A 142 4.06 -12.11 -9.13
C GLU A 142 4.90 -11.02 -9.81
N LEU A 143 4.51 -9.75 -9.62
CA LEU A 143 5.18 -8.58 -10.19
C LEU A 143 5.34 -7.51 -9.11
N HIS A 144 6.58 -7.08 -8.89
CA HIS A 144 6.92 -6.02 -7.96
C HIS A 144 7.85 -5.00 -8.64
N ASP A 145 7.44 -3.74 -8.67
CA ASP A 145 8.15 -2.62 -9.32
C ASP A 145 8.58 -2.94 -10.75
N ARG A 146 7.62 -3.46 -11.53
CA ARG A 146 7.76 -3.83 -12.95
C ARG A 146 8.74 -4.97 -13.22
N GLN A 147 9.21 -5.64 -12.16
CA GLN A 147 10.07 -6.81 -12.25
C GLN A 147 9.30 -8.05 -11.78
N ALA A 148 9.41 -9.14 -12.54
CA ALA A 148 8.86 -10.43 -12.11
C ALA A 148 9.53 -10.88 -10.81
N VAL A 149 8.74 -11.40 -9.88
CA VAL A 149 9.24 -11.99 -8.64
C VAL A 149 9.74 -13.41 -8.95
N LYS A 150 10.94 -13.73 -8.48
CA LYS A 150 11.54 -15.07 -8.65
C LYS A 150 11.50 -15.84 -7.33
N ASP A 151 11.33 -17.16 -7.42
CA ASP A 151 11.36 -18.06 -6.24
C ASP A 151 12.67 -17.97 -5.42
N SER A 152 13.79 -17.69 -6.10
CA SER A 152 15.07 -17.45 -5.45
C SER A 152 15.05 -16.22 -4.54
N GLU A 153 14.34 -15.16 -4.94
CA GLU A 153 14.19 -13.94 -4.15
C GLU A 153 13.30 -14.18 -2.93
N LEU A 154 12.22 -14.96 -3.08
CA LEU A 154 11.35 -15.36 -1.97
C LEU A 154 12.10 -16.21 -0.94
N THR A 155 12.88 -17.19 -1.42
CA THR A 155 13.75 -18.01 -0.56
C THR A 155 14.75 -17.12 0.20
N GLN A 156 15.40 -16.19 -0.49
CA GLN A 156 16.34 -15.26 0.13
C GLN A 156 15.66 -14.35 1.16
N ALA A 157 14.49 -13.79 0.84
CA ALA A 157 13.74 -12.92 1.74
C ALA A 157 13.39 -13.64 3.05
N ASN A 158 12.94 -14.90 2.98
CA ASN A 158 12.63 -15.72 4.16
C ASN A 158 13.85 -16.04 5.04
N LEU A 159 15.05 -16.10 4.47
CA LEU A 159 16.29 -16.35 5.22
C LEU A 159 16.86 -15.07 5.85
N VAL A 160 16.76 -13.95 5.15
CA VAL A 160 17.45 -12.71 5.53
C VAL A 160 16.59 -11.83 6.43
N VAL A 161 15.33 -11.59 6.05
CA VAL A 161 14.49 -10.57 6.69
C VAL A 161 14.28 -10.80 8.20
N PRO A 162 13.99 -12.02 8.70
CA PRO A 162 13.85 -12.27 10.13
C PRO A 162 15.09 -11.87 10.97
N ASN A 163 16.28 -11.93 10.37
CA ASN A 163 17.54 -11.59 11.04
C ASN A 163 17.88 -10.09 10.95
N LEU A 164 17.31 -9.35 9.99
CA LEU A 164 17.51 -7.89 9.88
C LEU A 164 16.99 -7.13 11.10
N ASP A 165 15.88 -7.62 11.67
CA ASP A 165 15.25 -7.05 12.86
C ASP A 165 16.03 -7.35 14.15
N GLU A 166 16.95 -8.32 14.14
CA GLU A 166 17.80 -8.64 15.29
C GLU A 166 19.07 -7.80 15.32
N VAL A 167 19.68 -7.53 14.17
CA VAL A 167 20.90 -6.72 14.04
C VAL A 167 20.65 -5.23 14.38
N SER A 168 19.41 -4.77 14.18
CA SER A 168 18.98 -3.39 14.43
C SER A 168 18.54 -3.11 15.87
N LYS A 169 18.40 -4.13 16.74
CA LYS A 169 18.14 -3.93 18.17
C LYS A 169 19.40 -3.35 18.85
N PRO A 170 19.29 -2.28 19.65
CA PRO A 170 20.44 -1.78 20.40
C PRO A 170 20.95 -2.88 21.33
N LYS A 171 22.26 -3.15 21.28
CA LYS A 171 22.91 -4.08 22.21
C LYS A 171 22.56 -3.67 23.65
N PRO A 172 22.17 -4.61 24.53
CA PRO A 172 21.91 -4.28 25.92
C PRO A 172 23.17 -3.63 26.52
N GLN A 173 23.00 -2.42 27.07
CA GLN A 173 24.05 -1.75 27.83
C GLN A 173 24.40 -2.64 29.02
N TRP A 174 25.67 -3.05 29.10
CA TRP A 174 26.18 -3.82 30.23
C TRP A 174 26.25 -2.90 31.45
N ASP A 175 25.29 -3.04 32.37
CA ASP A 175 25.38 -2.47 33.70
C ASP A 175 26.24 -3.38 34.59
N PRO A 176 27.46 -2.98 35.00
CA PRO A 176 28.23 -3.77 35.94
C PRO A 176 27.48 -3.81 37.28
N LYS A 177 27.10 -5.01 37.73
CA LYS A 177 26.45 -5.24 39.02
C LYS A 177 27.32 -4.65 40.16
N PRO A 178 26.72 -3.98 41.15
CA PRO A 178 27.47 -3.49 42.30
C PRO A 178 28.08 -4.66 43.07
N GLN A 179 29.39 -4.61 43.29
CA GLN A 179 30.11 -5.55 44.14
C GLN A 179 29.56 -5.46 45.56
N GLY A 180 29.00 -6.56 46.05
CA GLY A 180 28.44 -6.65 47.40
C GLY A 180 29.51 -6.37 48.47
N LEU A 181 29.18 -5.49 49.40
CA LEU A 181 29.90 -5.31 50.65
C LEU A 181 29.80 -6.61 51.48
N LEU A 182 30.89 -7.37 51.53
CA LEU A 182 31.11 -8.35 52.58
C LEU A 182 31.33 -7.57 53.89
N LYS A 183 30.27 -7.48 54.72
CA LYS A 183 30.42 -7.08 56.12
C LYS A 183 31.03 -8.25 56.88
N ASN A 184 32.28 -8.07 57.32
CA ASN A 184 32.94 -8.95 58.26
C ASN A 184 32.16 -8.98 59.58
N MET A 185 31.81 -10.18 60.03
CA MET A 185 31.42 -10.43 61.41
C MET A 185 32.72 -10.59 62.22
N SER A 186 32.88 -9.77 63.24
CA SER A 186 33.81 -9.93 64.36
C SER A 186 33.10 -9.42 65.60
#